data_AF-A0A1R4GY00-F1
#
_entry.id   AF-A0A1R4GY00-F1
#
_cell.length_a   1.000
_cell.length_b   1.000
_cell.length_c   1.000
_cell.angle_alpha   90.00
_cell.angle_beta   90.00
_cell.angle_gamma   90.00
#
_symmetry.space_group_name_H-M   'P 1'
#
loop_
_entity.id
_entity.type
_entity.pdbx_description
1 polymer ?
#
loop_
_entity_poly.entity_id
_entity_poly.type
_entity_poly.pdbx_seq_one_letter_code
_entity_poly.pdbx_strand_id
1 'polypeptide(L)'
;MATRTRKKTAPKTFKAAYQILKTNAEELQSSNEPDIDNLMDTVEQSIAAYKVCQARIEAVQQALDAAFDEDADSESEEVVTDSDDVDEAESDNIDNEAE
;
A
#
# COMPACT_ATOMS: atom_id res chain seq x y z
N MET A 1 -33.70 -15.61 -32.96
CA MET A 1 -33.40 -14.36 -32.23
C MET A 1 -32.08 -14.57 -31.50
N ALA A 2 -30.99 -13.91 -31.93
CA ALA A 2 -29.68 -14.08 -31.28
C ALA A 2 -29.54 -13.07 -30.13
N THR A 3 -29.48 -13.55 -28.90
CA THR A 3 -29.24 -12.74 -27.70
C THR A 3 -27.75 -12.39 -27.62
N ARG A 4 -27.41 -11.11 -27.78
CA ARG A 4 -26.04 -10.59 -27.57
C ARG A 4 -25.71 -10.63 -26.08
N THR A 5 -24.87 -11.57 -25.67
CA THR A 5 -24.28 -11.59 -24.32
C THR A 5 -23.26 -10.46 -24.21
N ARG A 6 -23.46 -9.53 -23.26
CA ARG A 6 -22.48 -8.48 -22.99
C ARG A 6 -21.33 -9.10 -22.19
N LYS A 7 -20.10 -9.02 -22.72
CA LYS A 7 -18.89 -9.43 -22.02
C LYS A 7 -18.73 -8.59 -20.75
N LYS A 8 -18.78 -9.23 -19.56
CA LYS A 8 -18.51 -8.57 -18.26
C LYS A 8 -17.11 -7.95 -18.34
N THR A 9 -17.02 -6.62 -18.27
CA THR A 9 -15.75 -5.88 -18.28
C THR A 9 -15.30 -5.68 -16.84
N ALA A 10 -14.00 -5.85 -16.57
CA ALA A 10 -13.43 -5.70 -15.23
C ALA A 10 -13.68 -4.29 -14.65
N PRO A 11 -13.90 -4.17 -13.32
CA PRO A 11 -14.09 -2.89 -12.65
C PRO A 11 -12.82 -2.01 -12.76
N LYS A 12 -13.00 -0.71 -13.01
CA LYS A 12 -11.86 0.23 -13.19
C LYS A 12 -11.56 1.12 -11.97
N THR A 13 -12.47 1.15 -10.99
CA THR A 13 -12.36 2.00 -9.80
C THR A 13 -12.24 1.15 -8.54
N PHE A 14 -11.58 1.69 -7.52
CA PHE A 14 -11.42 1.02 -6.22
C PHE A 14 -12.78 0.63 -5.63
N LYS A 15 -13.73 1.57 -5.57
CA LYS A 15 -15.07 1.32 -4.98
C LYS A 15 -15.81 0.18 -5.68
N ALA A 16 -15.79 0.13 -7.01
CA ALA A 16 -16.48 -0.92 -7.75
C ALA A 16 -15.80 -2.28 -7.56
N ALA A 17 -14.47 -2.32 -7.60
CA ALA A 17 -13.71 -3.54 -7.38
C ALA A 17 -13.88 -4.07 -5.94
N TYR A 18 -13.82 -3.18 -4.95
CA TYR A 18 -14.01 -3.54 -3.55
C TYR A 18 -15.40 -4.12 -3.29
N GLN A 19 -16.46 -3.57 -3.89
CA GLN A 19 -17.81 -4.14 -3.76
C GLN A 19 -17.89 -5.56 -4.33
N ILE A 20 -17.30 -5.81 -5.51
CA ILE A 20 -17.25 -7.15 -6.10
C ILE A 20 -16.50 -8.12 -5.18
N LEU A 21 -15.33 -7.70 -4.70
CA LEU A 21 -14.51 -8.53 -3.81
C LEU A 21 -15.27 -8.86 -2.51
N LYS A 22 -15.96 -7.87 -1.93
CA LYS A 22 -16.77 -8.05 -0.73
C LYS A 22 -17.93 -9.02 -0.96
N THR A 23 -18.72 -8.82 -2.01
CA THR A 23 -19.86 -9.68 -2.33
C THR A 23 -19.41 -11.12 -2.56
N ASN A 24 -18.36 -11.35 -3.35
CA ASN A 24 -17.85 -12.70 -3.59
C ASN A 24 -17.35 -13.36 -2.30
N ALA A 25 -16.68 -12.62 -1.42
CA ALA A 25 -16.25 -13.14 -0.13
C ALA A 25 -17.42 -13.53 0.77
N GLU A 26 -18.49 -12.71 0.80
CA GLU A 26 -19.72 -13.00 1.55
C GLU A 26 -20.43 -14.24 1.00
N GLU A 27 -20.52 -14.40 -0.32
CA GLU A 27 -21.09 -15.58 -0.97
C GLU A 27 -20.32 -16.86 -0.63
N LEU A 28 -18.99 -16.81 -0.67
CA LEU A 28 -18.12 -17.93 -0.33
C LEU A 28 -18.19 -18.30 1.15
N GLN A 29 -18.37 -17.32 2.04
CA GLN A 29 -18.46 -17.54 3.49
C GLN A 29 -19.83 -18.07 3.94
N SER A 30 -20.90 -17.64 3.28
CA SER A 30 -22.28 -17.94 3.68
C SER A 30 -22.82 -19.26 3.09
N SER A 31 -22.18 -19.77 2.05
CA SER A 31 -22.60 -21.02 1.40
C SER A 31 -22.25 -22.25 2.23
N ASN A 32 -23.27 -22.99 2.67
CA ASN A 32 -23.10 -24.26 3.40
C ASN A 32 -22.54 -25.36 2.49
N GLU A 33 -22.94 -25.33 1.21
CA GLU A 33 -22.43 -26.19 0.15
C GLU A 33 -21.99 -25.29 -1.02
N PRO A 34 -20.69 -25.25 -1.36
CA PRO A 34 -20.20 -24.36 -2.41
C PRO A 34 -20.63 -24.85 -3.79
N ASP A 35 -21.07 -23.91 -4.64
CA ASP A 35 -21.34 -24.16 -6.06
C ASP A 35 -20.01 -24.41 -6.79
N ILE A 36 -19.63 -25.68 -6.91
CA ILE A 36 -18.36 -26.11 -7.49
C ILE A 36 -18.23 -25.68 -8.96
N ASP A 37 -19.33 -25.69 -9.71
CA ASP A 37 -19.32 -25.37 -11.14
C ASP A 37 -18.94 -23.90 -11.38
N ASN A 38 -19.34 -22.99 -10.49
CA ASN A 38 -19.04 -21.56 -10.58
C ASN A 38 -17.93 -21.10 -9.63
N LEU A 39 -17.38 -21.98 -8.80
CA LEU A 39 -16.40 -21.62 -7.77
C LEU A 39 -15.17 -20.96 -8.38
N MET A 40 -14.64 -21.51 -9.47
CA MET A 40 -13.44 -20.98 -10.11
C MET A 40 -13.71 -19.59 -10.71
N ASP A 41 -14.86 -19.39 -11.34
CA ASP A 41 -15.27 -18.09 -11.90
C ASP A 41 -15.37 -17.01 -10.81
N THR A 42 -15.91 -17.37 -9.64
CA THR A 42 -16.00 -16.47 -8.48
C THR A 42 -14.63 -16.13 -7.93
N VAL A 43 -13.73 -17.11 -7.83
CA VAL A 43 -12.34 -16.89 -7.38
C VAL A 43 -11.58 -16.00 -8.37
N GLU A 44 -11.68 -16.24 -9.67
CA GLU A 44 -11.03 -15.43 -10.70
C GLU A 44 -11.52 -13.97 -10.68
N GLN A 45 -12.84 -13.77 -10.56
CA GLN A 45 -13.43 -12.44 -10.40
C GLN A 45 -12.91 -11.74 -9.14
N SER A 46 -12.74 -12.48 -8.04
CA SER A 46 -12.22 -11.96 -6.78
C SER A 46 -10.76 -11.54 -6.90
N ILE A 47 -9.92 -12.37 -7.53
CA ILE A 47 -8.50 -12.05 -7.78
C ILE A 47 -8.39 -10.81 -8.69
N ALA A 48 -9.19 -10.73 -9.74
CA ALA A 48 -9.19 -9.57 -10.63
C ALA A 48 -9.60 -8.28 -9.91
N ALA A 49 -10.65 -8.33 -9.08
CA ALA A 49 -11.08 -7.21 -8.27
C ALA A 49 -10.01 -6.80 -7.24
N TYR A 50 -9.40 -7.77 -6.56
CA TYR A 50 -8.33 -7.53 -5.60
C TYR A 50 -7.14 -6.80 -6.24
N LYS A 51 -6.68 -7.22 -7.43
CA LYS A 51 -5.57 -6.56 -8.14
C LYS A 51 -5.86 -5.08 -8.43
N VAL A 52 -7.11 -4.76 -8.77
CA VAL A 52 -7.53 -3.35 -8.96
C VAL A 52 -7.50 -2.59 -7.64
N CYS A 53 -7.96 -3.19 -6.55
CA CYS A 53 -7.90 -2.58 -5.23
C CYS A 53 -6.45 -2.29 -4.82
N GLN A 54 -5.58 -3.30 -4.94
CA GLN A 54 -4.16 -3.21 -4.61
C GLN A 54 -3.48 -2.08 -5.40
N ALA A 55 -3.59 -2.08 -6.73
CA ALA A 55 -2.94 -1.08 -7.58
C ALA A 55 -3.39 0.36 -7.25
N ARG A 56 -4.64 0.55 -6.81
CA ARG A 56 -5.13 1.87 -6.40
C ARG A 56 -4.59 2.28 -5.03
N ILE A 57 -4.42 1.35 -4.10
CA ILE A 57 -3.79 1.63 -2.80
C ILE A 57 -2.32 1.98 -3.00
N GLU A 58 -1.59 1.22 -3.82
CA GLU A 58 -0.19 1.50 -4.14
C GLU A 58 0.00 2.87 -4.77
N ALA A 59 -0.87 3.25 -5.72
CA ALA A 59 -0.82 4.57 -6.33
C ALA A 59 -1.11 5.71 -5.32
N VAL A 60 -1.99 5.47 -4.33
CA VAL A 60 -2.25 6.43 -3.26
C VAL A 60 -1.04 6.53 -2.33
N GLN A 61 -0.43 5.41 -1.94
CA GLN A 61 0.77 5.40 -1.12
C GLN A 61 1.90 6.21 -1.78
N GLN A 62 2.18 5.94 -3.06
CA GLN A 62 3.18 6.66 -3.84
C GLN A 62 2.92 8.17 -3.91
N ALA A 63 1.65 8.57 -4.07
CA ALA A 63 1.29 9.98 -4.12
C ALA A 63 1.45 10.68 -2.76
N LEU A 64 1.21 9.97 -1.66
CA LEU A 64 1.41 10.49 -0.31
C LEU A 64 2.91 10.61 0.02
N ASP A 65 3.69 9.59 -0.31
CA ASP A 65 5.14 9.59 -0.10
C ASP A 65 5.78 10.77 -0.85
N ALA A 66 5.44 10.96 -2.14
CA ALA A 66 5.94 12.07 -2.94
C ALA A 66 5.55 13.45 -2.36
N ALA A 67 4.31 13.60 -1.86
CA ALA A 67 3.86 14.86 -1.29
C ALA A 67 4.63 15.21 0.00
N PHE A 68 4.96 14.23 0.83
CA PHE A 68 5.70 14.46 2.06
C PHE A 68 7.21 14.62 1.84
N ASP A 69 7.78 14.00 0.81
CA ASP A 69 9.19 14.18 0.43
C ASP A 69 9.42 15.57 -0.21
N GLU A 70 8.48 16.06 -1.02
CA GLU A 70 8.54 17.42 -1.61
C GLU A 70 8.52 18.54 -0.55
N ASP A 71 7.82 18.33 0.58
CA ASP A 71 7.79 19.27 1.70
C ASP A 71 9.15 19.31 2.45
N ALA A 72 9.86 18.18 2.51
CA ALA A 72 11.14 18.05 3.24
C ALA A 72 12.34 18.69 2.53
N ASP A 73 12.34 18.75 1.19
CA ASP A 73 13.41 19.38 0.40
C ASP A 73 13.25 20.91 0.26
N SER A 74 12.20 21.50 0.83
CA SER A 74 11.96 22.96 0.76
C SER A 74 12.53 23.77 1.96
N GLU A 75 13.06 23.10 2.97
CA GLU A 75 13.75 23.72 4.12
C GLU A 75 15.23 23.28 4.21
N SER A 76 15.99 23.44 3.12
CA SER A 76 17.45 23.58 3.21
C SER A 76 17.84 25.06 3.14
N GLU A 77 17.37 25.86 4.10
CA GLU A 77 18.08 27.10 4.42
C GLU A 77 19.38 26.73 5.16
N GLU A 78 20.47 27.24 4.64
CA GLU A 78 21.84 27.05 5.11
C GLU A 78 21.94 27.33 6.62
N VAL A 79 22.05 26.28 7.45
CA VAL A 79 22.59 26.45 8.80
C VAL A 79 24.09 26.66 8.64
N VAL A 80 24.48 27.92 8.51
CA VAL A 80 25.86 28.36 8.75
C VAL A 80 26.20 28.06 10.20
N THR A 81 26.73 26.86 10.47
CA THR A 81 27.44 26.60 11.72
C THR A 81 28.77 27.35 11.63
N ASP A 82 28.76 28.57 12.16
CA ASP A 82 29.95 29.32 12.50
C ASP A 82 30.74 28.51 13.53
N SER A 83 31.65 27.69 13.02
CA SER A 83 32.57 26.89 13.82
C SER A 83 33.76 27.78 14.17
N ASP A 84 33.54 28.75 15.06
CA ASP A 84 34.62 29.43 15.75
C ASP A 84 35.22 28.46 16.78
N ASP A 85 36.45 28.10 16.47
CA ASP A 85 37.50 27.47 17.23
C ASP A 85 37.46 27.78 18.75
N VAL A 86 37.32 26.73 19.58
CA VAL A 86 37.99 26.67 20.89
C VAL A 86 38.55 25.26 21.06
N ASP A 87 39.83 25.15 20.69
CA ASP A 87 40.77 24.12 21.14
C ASP A 87 40.94 24.23 22.66
N GLU A 88 40.73 23.14 23.41
CA GLU A 88 41.68 22.75 24.47
C GLU A 88 41.40 21.34 25.00
N ALA A 89 42.47 20.54 24.98
CA ALA A 89 42.59 19.16 25.39
C ALA A 89 42.57 18.95 26.92
N GLU A 90 42.17 17.74 27.33
CA GLU A 90 42.89 16.81 28.24
C GLU A 90 41.87 15.78 28.79
N SER A 91 41.99 14.52 28.40
CA SER A 91 42.81 13.46 29.04
C SER A 91 42.11 12.80 30.24
N ASP A 92 42.16 11.46 30.22
CA ASP A 92 42.17 10.53 31.36
C ASP A 92 40.84 10.08 31.99
N ASN A 93 40.39 8.88 31.61
CA ASN A 93 40.71 7.61 32.31
C ASN A 93 39.67 6.54 31.93
N ILE A 94 40.09 5.44 31.29
CA ILE A 94 40.50 4.17 31.91
C ILE A 94 39.31 3.38 32.50
N ASP A 95 39.09 2.22 31.88
CA ASP A 95 38.48 0.97 32.34
C ASP A 95 37.54 0.96 33.56
N ASN A 96 36.36 0.33 33.39
CA ASN A 96 36.09 -0.86 34.20
C ASN A 96 35.04 -1.79 33.56
N GLU A 97 35.49 -3.01 33.23
CA GLU A 97 34.66 -4.21 33.23
C GLU A 97 34.06 -4.45 34.63
N ALA A 98 32.83 -4.96 34.73
CA ALA A 98 32.51 -6.07 35.63
C ALA A 98 31.02 -6.45 35.56
N GLU A 99 30.82 -7.72 35.21
CA GLU A 99 29.75 -8.68 35.59
C GLU A 99 28.28 -8.39 35.28
#